data_AF-A0A1Q6KJC0-F1
#
_entry.id   AF-A0A1Q6KJC0-F1
#
_cell.length_a   1.000
_cell.length_b   1.000
_cell.length_c   1.000
_cell.angle_alpha   90.00
_cell.angle_beta   90.00
_cell.angle_gamma   90.00
#
_symmetry.space_group_name_H-M   'P 1'
#
loop_
_entity.id
_entity.type
_entity.pdbx_description
1 polymer ?
#
loop_
_entity_poly.entity_id
_entity_poly.type
_entity_poly.pdbx_seq_one_letter_code
_entity_poly.pdbx_strand_id
1 'polypeptide(L)'
;MINELKKNGVIIEQVYYCPHIGNECDCRKPKLGLFYRAQKDYDIDFSKSYAIGDKLRDLAICEKEDVKGFLLSEDNEEVGPKIRKCKNLLEAAQMIKEEE
;
A
#
# COMPACT_ATOMS: atom_id res chain seq x y z
N MET A 1 13.80 -1.99 -13.03
CA MET A 1 12.36 -2.06 -12.69
C MET A 1 11.59 -0.83 -13.16
N ILE A 2 11.75 0.35 -12.55
CA ILE A 2 10.95 1.55 -12.91
C ILE A 2 11.01 1.88 -14.40
N ASN A 3 12.22 1.89 -14.99
CA ASN A 3 12.37 2.14 -16.42
C ASN A 3 11.65 1.11 -17.30
N GLU A 4 11.54 -0.14 -16.84
CA GLU A 4 10.85 -1.19 -17.59
C GLU A 4 9.33 -0.99 -17.51
N LEU A 5 8.81 -0.63 -16.33
CA LEU A 5 7.41 -0.25 -16.16
C LEU A 5 7.05 0.98 -17.02
N LYS A 6 7.93 1.98 -17.05
CA LYS A 6 7.76 3.19 -17.88
C LYS A 6 7.69 2.88 -19.37
N LYS A 7 8.50 1.94 -19.89
CA LYS A 7 8.40 1.50 -21.29
C LYS A 7 7.04 0.87 -21.62
N ASN A 8 6.37 0.30 -20.62
CA ASN A 8 5.03 -0.27 -20.72
C ASN A 8 3.92 0.73 -20.37
N GLY A 9 4.24 2.04 -20.30
CA GLY A 9 3.26 3.09 -20.02
C GLY A 9 2.86 3.23 -18.55
N VAL A 10 3.51 2.49 -17.63
CA VAL A 10 3.23 2.58 -16.20
C VAL A 10 4.12 3.66 -15.57
N ILE A 11 3.48 4.66 -14.96
CA ILE A 11 4.17 5.76 -14.28
C ILE A 11 4.18 5.48 -12.77
N ILE A 12 5.37 5.45 -12.18
CA ILE A 12 5.54 5.49 -10.73
C ILE A 12 5.97 6.90 -10.39
N GLU A 13 5.09 7.64 -9.73
CA GLU A 13 5.31 9.05 -9.40
C GLU A 13 6.48 9.22 -8.42
N GLN A 14 6.49 8.42 -7.34
CA GLN A 14 7.55 8.47 -6.34
C GLN A 14 7.78 7.10 -5.69
N VAL A 15 9.03 6.84 -5.33
CA VAL A 15 9.40 5.67 -4.51
C VAL A 15 9.90 6.15 -3.16
N TYR A 16 9.31 5.59 -2.10
CA TYR A 16 9.74 5.77 -0.72
C TYR A 16 10.24 4.44 -0.18
N TYR A 17 11.40 4.44 0.48
CA TYR A 17 11.98 3.25 1.08
C TYR A 17 12.67 3.57 2.39
N CYS A 18 12.79 2.57 3.26
CA CYS A 18 13.47 2.68 4.54
C CYS A 18 14.79 1.89 4.49
N PRO A 19 15.97 2.54 4.51
CA PRO A 19 17.26 1.87 4.45
C PRO A 19 17.73 1.32 5.81
N HIS A 20 17.04 1.67 6.90
CA HIS A 20 17.50 1.37 8.26
C HIS A 20 17.40 -0.12 8.61
N ILE A 21 18.41 -0.58 9.35
CA ILE A 21 18.44 -1.88 10.00
C ILE A 21 17.83 -1.73 11.39
N GLY A 22 17.00 -2.69 11.82
CA GLY A 22 16.26 -2.60 13.09
C GLY A 22 15.04 -1.69 13.01
N ASN A 23 14.51 -1.32 14.18
CA ASN A 23 13.22 -0.62 14.32
C ASN A 23 13.37 0.81 14.88
N GLU A 24 14.59 1.33 15.01
CA GLU A 24 14.88 2.69 15.52
C GLU A 24 14.73 3.77 14.44
N CYS A 25 13.62 3.73 13.69
CA CYS A 25 13.24 4.76 12.73
C CYS A 25 11.71 4.88 12.68
N ASP A 26 11.17 5.90 12.03
CA ASP A 26 9.73 6.07 11.78
C ASP A 26 9.27 5.51 10.42
N CYS A 27 10.21 5.22 9.52
CA CYS A 27 9.93 4.79 8.15
C CYS A 27 9.69 3.28 7.98
N ARG A 28 10.22 2.45 8.86
CA ARG A 28 10.14 1.00 8.69
C ARG A 28 8.76 0.52 9.07
N LYS A 29 8.00 0.08 8.07
CA LYS A 29 6.72 -0.63 8.25
C LYS A 29 6.85 -1.70 9.35
N PRO A 30 5.93 -1.76 10.33
CA PRO A 30 4.56 -1.21 10.30
C PRO A 30 4.42 0.27 10.68
N LYS A 31 5.53 0.99 10.93
CA LYS A 31 5.46 2.43 11.18
C LYS A 31 5.05 3.20 9.92
N LEU A 32 4.37 4.34 10.14
CA LEU A 32 3.65 5.05 9.08
C LEU A 32 4.42 6.22 8.45
N GLY A 33 5.69 6.44 8.85
CA GLY A 33 6.45 7.62 8.44
C GLY A 33 6.59 7.79 6.92
N LEU A 34 6.66 6.69 6.16
CA LEU A 34 6.70 6.77 4.69
C LEU A 34 5.35 7.17 4.07
N PHE A 35 4.23 6.75 4.65
CA PHE A 35 2.90 7.13 4.18
C PHE A 35 2.64 8.62 4.41
N TYR A 36 2.95 9.13 5.62
CA TYR A 36 2.79 10.55 5.93
C TYR A 36 3.75 11.43 5.14
N ARG A 37 4.95 10.93 4.80
CA ARG A 37 5.83 11.62 3.86
C ARG A 37 5.20 11.72 2.47
N ALA A 38 4.68 10.61 1.94
CA ALA A 38 3.99 10.62 0.65
C ALA A 38 2.78 11.57 0.65
N GLN A 39 1.99 11.57 1.72
CA GLN A 39 0.89 12.51 1.90
C GLN A 39 1.36 13.96 1.86
N LYS A 40 2.42 14.30 2.59
CA LYS A 40 2.95 15.67 2.62
C LYS A 40 3.49 16.11 1.26
N ASP A 41 4.18 15.22 0.55
CA ASP A 41 4.86 15.56 -0.71
C ASP A 41 3.85 15.71 -1.87
N TYR A 42 2.67 15.08 -1.79
CA TYR A 42 1.69 15.00 -2.88
C TYR A 42 0.24 15.38 -2.49
N ASP A 43 0.01 15.87 -1.28
CA ASP A 43 -1.33 16.19 -0.73
C ASP A 43 -2.34 15.04 -0.87
N ILE A 44 -1.90 13.82 -0.53
CA ILE A 44 -2.68 12.59 -0.73
C ILE A 44 -3.88 12.55 0.25
N ASP A 45 -5.08 12.37 -0.31
CA ASP A 45 -6.28 12.06 0.46
C ASP A 45 -6.36 10.55 0.74
N PHE A 46 -6.10 10.17 2.00
CA PHE A 46 -6.14 8.76 2.40
C PHE A 46 -7.50 8.12 2.24
N SER A 47 -8.61 8.87 2.36
CA SER A 47 -9.96 8.34 2.20
C SER A 47 -10.26 7.83 0.78
N LYS A 48 -9.45 8.28 -0.19
CA LYS A 48 -9.51 7.88 -1.60
C LYS A 48 -8.32 7.00 -2.00
N SER A 49 -7.55 6.53 -1.02
CA SER A 49 -6.32 5.79 -1.26
C SER A 49 -6.49 4.31 -1.00
N TYR A 50 -5.64 3.53 -1.67
CA TYR A 50 -5.54 2.09 -1.50
C TYR A 50 -4.11 1.71 -1.07
N ALA A 51 -4.00 0.76 -0.14
CA ALA A 51 -2.74 0.14 0.24
C ALA A 51 -2.76 -1.34 -0.17
N ILE A 52 -1.70 -1.80 -0.84
CA ILE A 52 -1.59 -3.17 -1.33
C ILE A 52 -0.25 -3.76 -0.88
N GLY A 53 -0.25 -4.97 -0.31
CA GLY A 53 0.97 -5.61 0.18
C GLY A 53 0.79 -7.09 0.48
N ASP A 54 1.89 -7.83 0.61
CA ASP A 54 1.91 -9.28 0.90
C ASP A 54 1.95 -9.60 2.40
N LYS A 55 2.19 -8.61 3.25
CA LYS A 55 2.23 -8.79 4.71
C LYS A 55 1.37 -7.75 5.39
N LEU A 56 0.79 -8.12 6.53
CA LEU A 56 -0.04 -7.22 7.34
C LEU A 56 0.66 -5.92 7.72
N ARG A 57 1.98 -5.96 7.97
CA ARG A 57 2.76 -4.74 8.26
C ARG A 57 2.76 -3.72 7.12
N ASP A 58 2.54 -4.15 5.88
CA ASP A 58 2.46 -3.26 4.72
C ASP A 58 1.15 -2.50 4.66
N LEU A 59 0.14 -3.01 5.35
CA LEU A 59 -1.21 -2.48 5.42
C LEU A 59 -1.50 -1.78 6.76
N ALA A 60 -0.51 -1.58 7.61
CA ALA A 60 -0.67 -0.96 8.93
C ALA A 60 -1.35 0.43 8.88
N ILE A 61 -1.25 1.14 7.75
CA ILE A 61 -1.94 2.41 7.52
C ILE A 61 -3.48 2.27 7.59
N CYS A 62 -4.02 1.11 7.18
CA CYS A 62 -5.47 0.85 7.15
C CYS A 62 -6.07 0.77 8.57
N GLU A 63 -5.25 0.54 9.60
CA GLU A 63 -5.72 0.54 10.98
C GLU A 63 -5.84 1.95 11.58
N LYS A 64 -5.08 2.91 11.04
CA LYS A 64 -4.94 4.25 11.62
C LYS A 64 -5.63 5.33 10.80
N GLU A 65 -5.71 5.13 9.49
CA GLU A 65 -6.26 6.09 8.54
C GLU A 65 -7.41 5.48 7.74
N ASP A 66 -8.07 6.30 6.93
CA ASP A 66 -9.17 5.84 6.08
C ASP A 66 -8.73 5.23 4.75
N VAL A 67 -7.72 4.37 4.80
CA VAL A 67 -7.19 3.67 3.62
C VAL A 67 -7.84 2.30 3.47
N LYS A 68 -8.27 1.98 2.26
CA LYS A 68 -8.72 0.62 1.91
C LYS A 68 -7.51 -0.27 1.64
N GLY A 69 -7.47 -1.46 2.23
CA GLY A 69 -6.35 -2.39 2.13
C GLY A 69 -6.65 -3.60 1.24
N PHE A 70 -5.64 -4.06 0.50
CA PHE A 70 -5.62 -5.35 -0.17
C PHE A 70 -4.41 -6.16 0.26
N LEU A 71 -4.64 -7.28 0.97
CA LEU A 71 -3.59 -8.23 1.32
C LEU A 71 -3.48 -9.28 0.22
N LEU A 72 -2.26 -9.46 -0.29
CA LEU A 72 -1.94 -10.49 -1.26
C LEU A 72 -1.82 -11.84 -0.54
N SER A 73 -2.93 -12.55 -0.40
CA SER A 73 -3.01 -13.89 0.19
C SER A 73 -4.22 -14.64 -0.30
N GLU A 74 -4.12 -15.98 -0.36
CA GLU A 74 -5.20 -16.88 -0.78
C GLU A 74 -5.83 -17.64 0.39
N ASP A 75 -5.35 -17.43 1.60
CA ASP A 75 -5.90 -18.06 2.78
C ASP A 75 -7.24 -17.39 3.19
N ASN A 76 -8.08 -18.11 3.94
CA ASN A 76 -9.43 -17.66 4.29
C ASN A 76 -9.50 -16.84 5.59
N GLU A 77 -8.38 -16.45 6.19
CA GLU A 77 -8.37 -15.69 7.44
C GLU A 77 -8.88 -14.25 7.22
N GLU A 78 -9.69 -13.75 8.13
CA GLU A 78 -10.05 -12.34 8.16
C GLU A 78 -8.89 -11.51 8.73
N VAL A 79 -8.62 -10.36 8.11
CA VAL A 79 -7.43 -9.52 8.41
C VAL A 79 -7.78 -8.11 8.90
N GLY A 80 -9.07 -7.78 8.95
CA GLY A 80 -9.58 -6.52 9.48
C GLY A 80 -10.70 -5.92 8.62
N PRO A 81 -11.47 -4.96 9.15
CA PRO A 81 -12.69 -4.47 8.51
C PRO A 81 -12.45 -3.65 7.23
N LYS A 82 -11.24 -3.09 7.06
CA LYS A 82 -10.85 -2.29 5.89
C LYS A 82 -9.97 -3.04 4.89
N ILE A 83 -9.61 -4.30 5.19
CA ILE A 83 -8.65 -5.05 4.39
C ILE A 83 -9.37 -6.23 3.73
N ARG A 84 -9.31 -6.28 2.41
CA ARG A 84 -9.74 -7.41 1.59
C ARG A 84 -8.54 -8.25 1.18
N LYS A 85 -8.79 -9.51 0.84
CA LYS A 85 -7.77 -10.38 0.25
C LYS A 85 -7.93 -10.46 -1.25
N CYS A 86 -6.81 -10.64 -1.93
CA CYS A 86 -6.73 -10.93 -3.35
C CYS A 86 -5.46 -11.73 -3.62
N LYS A 87 -5.38 -12.45 -4.73
CA LYS A 87 -4.29 -13.35 -5.06
C LYS A 87 -3.05 -12.60 -5.53
N ASN A 88 -3.24 -11.46 -6.21
CA ASN A 88 -2.17 -10.69 -6.83
C ASN A 88 -2.60 -9.25 -7.16
N LEU A 89 -1.65 -8.46 -7.67
CA LEU A 89 -1.89 -7.06 -8.04
C LEU A 89 -2.94 -6.88 -9.16
N LEU A 90 -3.11 -7.85 -10.07
CA LEU A 90 -4.11 -7.76 -11.13
C LEU A 90 -5.52 -7.84 -10.55
N GLU A 91 -5.76 -8.80 -9.66
CA GLU A 91 -7.04 -8.93 -8.97
C GLU A 91 -7.32 -7.70 -8.09
N ALA A 92 -6.33 -7.21 -7.35
CA ALA A 92 -6.48 -5.95 -6.61
C ALA A 92 -6.92 -4.78 -7.51
N ALA A 93 -6.30 -4.63 -8.69
CA ALA A 93 -6.66 -3.57 -9.64
C ALA A 93 -8.07 -3.74 -10.22
N GLN A 94 -8.50 -4.98 -10.47
CA GLN A 94 -9.87 -5.28 -10.91
C GLN A 94 -10.89 -4.90 -9.84
N MET A 95 -10.65 -5.29 -8.59
CA MET A 95 -11.52 -4.95 -7.46
C MET A 95 -11.61 -3.45 -7.21
N ILE A 96 -10.50 -2.70 -7.35
CA ILE A 96 -10.50 -1.24 -7.23
C ILE A 96 -11.39 -0.61 -8.31
N LYS A 97 -11.27 -1.07 -9.55
CA LYS A 97 -12.06 -0.56 -10.68
C LYS A 97 -13.56 -0.81 -10.53
N GLU A 98 -13.96 -1.85 -9.81
CA GLU A 98 -15.37 -2.16 -9.54
C GLU A 98 -15.98 -1.25 -8.44
N GLU A 99 -15.15 -0.54 -7.66
CA GLU A 99 -15.59 0.38 -6.61
C GLU A 99 -15.71 1.85 -7.05
N GLU A 100 -15.16 2.20 -8.21
CA GLU A 100 -15.27 3.52 -8.84
C GLU A 100 -16.58 3.68 -9.63
#